data_AF-A0A4Q6C3R0-F1
#
_entry.id   AF-A0A4Q6C3R0-F1
#
_cell.length_a   1.000
_cell.length_b   1.000
_cell.length_c   1.000
_cell.angle_alpha   90.00
_cell.angle_beta   90.00
_cell.angle_gamma   90.00
#
_symmetry.space_group_name_H-M   'P 1'
#
loop_
_entity.id
_entity.type
_entity.pdbx_description
1 polymer ?
#
loop_
_entity_poly.entity_id
_entity_poly.type
_entity_poly.pdbx_seq_one_letter_code
_entity_poly.pdbx_strand_id
1 'polypeptide(L)' 'GIFTTVEDVAQTVKFLCEFPSNALTGQSLVVSHGWYMQ' A
#
# COMPACT_ATOMS: atom_id res chain seq x y z
N GLY A 1 1.89 17.65 -8.47
CA GLY A 1 1.84 16.54 -7.49
C GLY A 1 0.40 16.20 -7.23
N ILE A 2 0.10 14.92 -7.02
CA ILE A 2 -1.25 14.44 -6.66
C ILE A 2 -1.17 14.03 -5.20
N PHE A 3 -2.18 14.39 -4.39
CA PHE A 3 -2.24 13.96 -3.01
C PHE A 3 -2.70 12.51 -2.94
N THR A 4 -2.05 11.72 -2.08
CA THR A 4 -2.57 10.43 -1.69
C THR A 4 -3.92 10.61 -1.00
N THR A 5 -4.92 9.90 -1.50
CA THR A 5 -6.29 9.90 -0.99
C THR A 5 -6.50 8.78 0.03
N VAL A 6 -7.62 8.82 0.76
CA VAL A 6 -7.98 7.73 1.67
C VAL A 6 -8.37 6.47 0.89
N GLU A 7 -8.89 6.63 -0.33
CA GLU A 7 -9.21 5.55 -1.25
C GLU A 7 -7.95 4.79 -1.69
N ASP A 8 -6.85 5.49 -1.99
CA ASP A 8 -5.57 4.86 -2.37
C ASP A 8 -5.04 3.94 -1.25
N VAL A 9 -5.15 4.41 0.00
CA VAL A 9 -4.76 3.63 1.18
C VAL A 9 -5.71 2.45 1.39
N ALA A 10 -7.02 2.67 1.25
CA ALA A 10 -8.03 1.63 1.44
C ALA A 10 -7.88 0.48 0.44
N GLN A 11 -7.58 0.78 -0.83
CA GLN A 11 -7.32 -0.26 -1.84
C GLN A 11 -6.06 -1.07 -1.50
N THR A 12 -5.00 -0.41 -1.02
CA THR A 12 -3.77 -1.09 -0.60
C THR A 12 -4.02 -2.02 0.58
N VAL A 13 -4.79 -1.56 1.57
CA VAL A 13 -5.17 -2.39 2.72
C VAL A 13 -6.03 -3.58 2.27
N LYS A 14 -7.01 -3.35 1.40
CA LYS A 14 -7.84 -4.42 0.84
C LYS A 14 -7.00 -5.49 0.15
N PHE A 15 -6.06 -5.08 -0.70
CA PHE A 15 -5.12 -6.00 -1.35
C PHE A 15 -4.33 -6.85 -0.34
N LEU A 16 -3.82 -6.23 0.74
CA LEU A 16 -3.08 -6.95 1.77
C LEU A 16 -3.97 -7.93 2.55
N CYS A 17 -5.21 -7.55 2.86
CA CYS A 17 -6.15 -8.40 3.57
C CYS A 17 -6.61 -9.62 2.73
N GLU A 18 -6.73 -9.45 1.42
CA GLU A 18 -7.18 -10.51 0.50
C GLU A 18 -6.02 -11.37 -0.02
N PHE A 19 -4.76 -11.06 0.35
CA PHE A 19 -3.61 -11.79 -0.14
C PHE A 19 -3.64 -13.26 0.36
N PRO A 20 -3.51 -14.27 -0.52
CA PRO A 20 -3.84 -15.67 -0.20
C PRO A 20 -2.78 -16.38 0.66
N SER A 21 -1.81 -15.66 1.21
CA SER A 21 -0.72 -16.21 2.03
C SER A 21 -0.08 -15.13 2.91
N ASN A 22 0.85 -15.54 3.77
CA ASN A 22 1.64 -14.61 4.59
C ASN A 22 2.93 -14.13 3.90
N ALA A 23 3.06 -14.28 2.57
CA ALA A 23 4.31 -13.95 1.87
C ALA A 23 4.70 -12.46 1.99
N LEU A 24 3.74 -11.57 2.24
CA LEU A 24 3.96 -10.13 2.41
C LEU A 24 4.13 -9.69 3.88
N THR A 25 4.10 -10.63 4.83
CA THR A 25 4.26 -10.30 6.26
C THR A 25 5.63 -9.68 6.53
N GLY A 26 5.65 -8.64 7.38
CA GLY A 26 6.86 -7.92 7.76
C GLY A 26 7.33 -6.86 6.76
N GLN A 27 6.62 -6.69 5.63
CA GLN A 27 6.92 -5.66 4.63
C GLN A 27 6.14 -4.37 4.89
N SER A 28 6.74 -3.24 4.50
CA SER A 28 6.08 -1.92 4.48
C SER A 28 5.79 -1.51 3.04
N LEU A 29 4.59 -0.97 2.79
CA LEU A 29 4.18 -0.44 1.48
C LEU A 29 4.03 1.08 1.54
N VAL A 30 4.74 1.78 0.65
CA VAL A 30 4.75 3.24 0.59
C VAL A 30 3.79 3.72 -0.49
N VAL A 31 2.71 4.39 -0.09
CA VAL A 31 1.67 4.93 -0.99
C VAL A 31 1.77 6.45 -1.04
N SER A 32 2.74 6.96 -1.80
CA SER A 32 3.18 8.36 -1.69
C SER A 32 3.29 9.11 -3.02
N HIS A 33 2.79 8.53 -4.12
CA HIS A 33 2.96 9.10 -5.46
C HIS A 33 4.43 9.38 -5.82
N GLY A 34 5.33 8.49 -5.41
CA GLY A 34 6.77 8.56 -5.73
C GLY A 34 7.60 9.38 -4.73
N TRP A 35 7.00 9.89 -3.65
CA TRP A 35 7.76 10.53 -2.59
C TRP A 35 8.35 9.47 -1.65
N TYR A 36 9.69 9.34 -1.69
CA TYR A 36 10.46 8.22 -1.13
C TYR A 36 10.23 6.89 -1.87
N MET A 37 11.31 6.37 -2.46
CA MET A 37 11.34 5.10 -3.18
C MET A 37 12.38 4.20 -2.49
N GLN A 38 11.95 2.99 -2.13
CA GLN A 38 12.74 1.96 -1.42
C GLN A 38 12.94 0.75 -2.33
#